data_AF-A0A1V8NUR6-F1
#
_entry.id   AF-A0A1V8NUR6-F1
#
_cell.length_a   1.000
_cell.length_b   1.000
_cell.length_c   1.000
_cell.angle_alpha   90.00
_cell.angle_beta   90.00
_cell.angle_gamma   90.00
#
_symmetry.space_group_name_H-M   'P 1'
#
loop_
_entity.id
_entity.type
_entity.pdbx_description
1 polymer ?
#
loop_
_entity_poly.entity_id
_entity_poly.type
_entity_poly.pdbx_seq_one_letter_code
_entity_poly.pdbx_strand_id
1 'polypeptide(L)' 'MTNPQDDITVGMVTLIYSMKYGGWLTPAKLIIRNPIAAQRVAEKLNESLKVRPIKAGIA' A
#
# COMPACT_ATOMS: atom_id res chain seq x y z
N MET A 1 -9.86 -7.75 -4.79
CA MET A 1 -9.05 -8.46 -5.80
C MET A 1 -9.87 -9.59 -6.37
N THR A 2 -9.99 -9.61 -7.69
CA THR A 2 -10.62 -10.67 -8.49
C THR A 2 -9.56 -11.52 -9.19
N ASN A 3 -8.41 -10.93 -9.55
CA ASN A 3 -7.27 -11.64 -10.13
C ASN A 3 -6.02 -11.59 -9.22
N PRO A 4 -5.11 -12.57 -9.36
CA PRO A 4 -3.85 -12.61 -8.59
C PRO A 4 -2.90 -11.43 -8.83
N GLN A 5 -3.13 -10.66 -9.90
CA GLN A 5 -2.28 -9.54 -10.34
C GLN A 5 -3.00 -8.18 -10.21
N ASP A 6 -4.17 -8.16 -9.56
CA ASP A 6 -4.87 -6.91 -9.33
C ASP A 6 -4.08 -6.02 -8.37
N ASP A 7 -4.24 -4.71 -8.54
CA ASP A 7 -3.79 -3.74 -7.54
C ASP A 7 -4.48 -3.97 -6.20
N ILE A 8 -3.75 -3.69 -5.13
CA ILE A 8 -4.27 -3.78 -3.76
C ILE A 8 -4.62 -2.39 -3.30
N THR A 9 -5.92 -2.12 -3.12
CA THR A 9 -6.41 -0.84 -2.59
C THR A 9 -7.02 -1.03 -1.21
N VAL A 10 -6.50 -0.29 -0.23
CA VAL A 10 -6.97 -0.25 1.16
C VAL A 10 -7.13 1.21 1.58
N GLY A 11 -8.37 1.68 1.66
CA GLY A 11 -8.66 3.09 1.97
C GLY A 11 -8.01 4.03 0.97
N MET A 12 -7.10 4.90 1.44
CA MET A 12 -6.38 5.85 0.59
C MET A 12 -5.05 5.31 0.03
N VAL A 13 -4.71 4.05 0.31
CA VAL A 13 -3.45 3.44 -0.13
C VAL A 13 -3.73 2.44 -1.24
N THR A 14 -3.00 2.59 -2.35
CA THR A 14 -2.97 1.59 -3.43
C THR A 14 -1.54 1.12 -3.64
N LEU A 15 -1.34 -0.21 -3.57
CA LEU A 15 -0.11 -0.86 -4.01
C LEU A 15 -0.35 -1.41 -5.41
N ILE A 16 0.42 -0.89 -6.37
CA ILE A 16 0.27 -1.24 -7.79
C ILE A 16 1.01 -2.54 -8.08
N TYR A 17 0.38 -3.47 -8.78
CA TYR A 17 1.04 -4.67 -9.26
C TYR A 17 1.98 -4.33 -10.42
N SER A 18 3.25 -4.68 -10.26
CA SER A 18 4.24 -4.54 -11.31
C SER A 18 4.37 -5.84 -12.10
N MET A 19 3.92 -5.83 -13.35
CA MET A 19 4.15 -6.94 -14.29
C MET A 19 5.65 -7.22 -14.49
N LYS A 20 6.48 -6.17 -14.52
CA LYS A 20 7.94 -6.29 -14.70
C LYS A 20 8.61 -7.04 -13.56
N TYR A 21 8.18 -6.81 -12.32
CA TYR A 21 8.83 -7.36 -11.12
C TYR A 21 8.05 -8.51 -10.46
N GLY A 22 6.84 -8.80 -10.96
CA GLY A 22 5.98 -9.89 -10.49
C GLY A 22 5.50 -9.70 -9.05
N GLY A 23 5.10 -8.49 -8.68
CA GLY A 23 4.64 -8.18 -7.33
C GLY A 23 4.23 -6.72 -7.13
N TRP A 24 3.72 -6.42 -5.94
CA TRP A 24 3.20 -5.10 -5.58
C TRP A 24 4.30 -4.16 -5.13
N LEU A 25 4.32 -2.96 -5.72
CA LEU A 25 5.26 -1.91 -5.41
C LEU A 25 4.83 -1.13 -4.16
N THR A 26 5.74 -0.98 -3.20
CA THR A 26 5.52 -0.13 -2.02
C THR A 26 6.01 1.31 -2.27
N PRO A 27 5.56 2.30 -1.47
CA PRO A 27 6.10 3.66 -1.51
C PRO A 27 7.62 3.74 -1.28
N ALA A 28 8.18 2.75 -0.58
CA ALA A 28 9.63 2.61 -0.35
C ALA A 28 10.38 1.97 -1.54
N LYS A 29 9.73 1.81 -2.70
CA LYS A 29 10.26 1.16 -3.91
C LYS A 29 10.66 -0.32 -3.71
N LEU A 30 10.06 -0.99 -2.73
CA LEU A 30 10.24 -2.43 -2.52
C LEU A 30 9.14 -3.21 -3.24
N ILE A 31 9.45 -4.45 -3.64
CA ILE A 31 8.48 -5.34 -4.27
C ILE A 31 8.06 -6.42 -3.28
N ILE A 32 6.75 -6.55 -3.04
CA ILE A 32 6.16 -7.63 -2.25
C ILE A 32 5.51 -8.59 -3.23
N ARG A 33 5.89 -9.88 -3.20
CA ARG A 33 5.31 -10.90 -4.10
C ARG A 33 4.21 -11.74 -3.46
N ASN A 34 4.10 -11.71 -2.12
CA ASN A 34 3.03 -12.38 -1.41
C ASN A 34 1.82 -11.44 -1.29
N PRO A 35 0.64 -11.80 -1.82
CA PRO A 35 -0.53 -10.92 -1.82
C PRO A 35 -1.02 -10.59 -0.40
N ILE A 36 -0.97 -11.55 0.54
CA ILE A 36 -1.38 -11.35 1.93
C ILE A 36 -0.43 -10.37 2.63
N ALA A 37 0.87 -10.49 2.39
CA ALA A 37 1.85 -9.55 2.92
C ALA A 37 1.65 -8.14 2.34
N ALA A 38 1.36 -8.02 1.05
CA ALA A 38 1.09 -6.73 0.41
C ALA A 38 -0.20 -6.09 0.97
N GLN A 39 -1.26 -6.86 1.15
CA GLN A 39 -2.50 -6.43 1.82
C GLN A 39 -2.22 -5.87 3.22
N ARG A 40 -1.49 -6.61 4.06
CA ARG A 40 -1.13 -6.17 5.42
C ARG A 40 -0.31 -4.88 5.43
N VAL A 41 0.59 -4.71 4.46
CA VAL A 41 1.37 -3.47 4.31
C VAL A 41 0.47 -2.31 3.90
N ALA A 42 -0.45 -2.51 2.96
CA ALA A 42 -1.42 -1.50 2.57
C ALA A 42 -2.32 -1.06 3.76
N GLU A 43 -2.79 -2.00 4.57
CA GLU A 43 -3.53 -1.75 5.80
C GLU A 43 -2.74 -0.90 6.80
N LYS A 44 -1.51 -1.31 7.14
CA LYS A 44 -0.63 -0.55 8.04
C LYS A 44 -0.34 0.87 7.54
N LEU A 45 -0.11 1.02 6.23
CA LEU A 45 0.10 2.33 5.63
C LEU A 45 -1.16 3.20 5.77
N ASN A 46 -2.33 2.65 5.45
CA ASN A 46 -3.60 3.37 5.55
C ASN A 46 -3.92 3.76 7.00
N GLU A 47 -3.64 2.89 7.97
CA GLU A 47 -3.75 3.21 9.40
C GLU A 47 -2.79 4.35 9.79
N SER A 48 -1.55 4.32 9.33
CA SER A 48 -0.59 5.40 9.62
C SER A 48 -1.03 6.75 9.08
N LEU A 49 -1.79 6.78 7.97
CA LEU A 49 -2.37 8.00 7.42
C LEU A 49 -3.53 8.51 8.29
N LYS A 50 -4.36 7.61 8.84
CA LYS A 50 -5.45 7.95 9.76
C LYS A 50 -4.94 8.49 11.10
N VAL A 51 -3.82 7.93 11.58
CA VAL A 51 -3.25 8.26 12.91
C VAL A 51 -2.51 9.59 12.88
N ARG A 52 -2.10 10.13 11.72
CA ARG A 52 -1.54 11.49 11.63
C ARG A 52 -2.65 12.51 11.95
N PRO A 53 -2.69 13.09 13.16
CA PRO A 53 -3.53 14.25 13.39
C PRO A 53 -2.92 15.39 12.60
N ILE A 54 -3.74 16.31 12.13
CA ILE A 54 -3.29 17.60 11.59
C ILE A 54 -2.56 18.35 12.73
N LYS A 55 -1.26 18.10 12.85
CA LYS A 55 -0.28 18.99 13.50
C LYS A 55 0.78 19.34 12.48
N ALA A 56 0.33 19.80 11.33
CA ALA A 56 1.17 20.54 10.39
C ALA A 56 0.74 22.01 10.47
N GLY A 57 1.48 22.79 11.27
CA GLY A 57 1.59 24.24 11.14
C GLY A 57 0.34 25.07 11.44
N ILE A 58 0.07 25.32 12.72
CA ILE A 58 -0.36 26.66 13.13
C ILE A 58 0.86 27.25 13.83
N ALA A 59 1.62 28.05 13.09
CA ALA A 59 2.65 28.94 13.59
C ALA A 59 2.43 30.29 12.88
#